data_AF-A0A923Q0Y6-F1
#
_entry.id   AF-A0A923Q0Y6-F1
#
_cell.length_a   1.000
_cell.length_b   1.000
_cell.length_c   1.000
_cell.angle_alpha   90.00
_cell.angle_beta   90.00
_cell.angle_gamma   90.00
#
_symmetry.space_group_name_H-M   'P 1'
#
loop_
_entity.id
_entity.type
_entity.pdbx_description
1 polymer ?
#
loop_
_entity_poly.entity_id
_entity_poly.type
_entity_poly.pdbx_seq_one_letter_code
_entity_poly.pdbx_strand_id
1 'polypeptide(L)'
;LYPVSILGLSAGAGVDARNYNKFTDFDCVNLLCEQSLAFQFAQARLIGGFGKFVGMVTARYDWYRAESGTKPFYDEMSYLVGRSGSDDLRTLNLVALYRQDETWGYGALGIYQQFIYSASNSSSVFAIGTYTDGPWRATFGLGEFHSSHQAQRPAAIVSLTYLFGDSIGLMD
;
A
#
# COMPACT_ATOMS: atom_id res chain seq x y z
N LEU A 1 -26.59 -2.10 -16.93
CA LEU A 1 -25.23 -2.66 -16.77
C LEU A 1 -25.26 -3.70 -15.66
N TYR A 2 -24.76 -4.90 -15.92
CA TYR A 2 -24.66 -5.98 -14.93
C TYR A 2 -23.45 -5.76 -14.02
N PRO A 3 -23.49 -6.23 -12.76
CA PRO A 3 -22.32 -6.18 -11.89
C PRO A 3 -21.18 -7.01 -12.50
N VAL A 4 -20.04 -6.38 -12.75
CA VAL A 4 -18.81 -7.06 -13.15
C VAL A 4 -17.98 -7.26 -11.90
N SER A 5 -17.51 -8.48 -11.66
CA SER A 5 -16.55 -8.77 -10.59
C SER A 5 -15.38 -9.58 -11.12
N ILE A 6 -14.18 -9.18 -10.75
CA ILE A 6 -12.92 -9.79 -11.18
C ILE A 6 -12.13 -10.15 -9.92
N LEU A 7 -11.81 -11.43 -9.77
CA LEU A 7 -10.89 -11.93 -8.77
C LEU A 7 -9.51 -12.14 -9.41
N GLY A 8 -8.49 -11.52 -8.84
CA GLY A 8 -7.09 -11.71 -9.23
C GLY A 8 -6.28 -12.27 -8.06
N LEU A 9 -5.42 -13.23 -8.35
CA LEU A 9 -4.42 -13.77 -7.42
C LEU A 9 -3.03 -13.49 -7.98
N SER A 10 -2.10 -13.11 -7.12
CA SER A 10 -0.71 -12.85 -7.50
C SER A 10 0.22 -13.24 -6.35
N ALA A 11 1.41 -13.70 -6.68
CA ALA A 11 2.47 -13.97 -5.71
C ALA A 11 3.82 -13.54 -6.29
N GLY A 12 4.79 -13.24 -5.43
CA GLY A 12 6.09 -12.78 -5.87
C GLY A 12 7.10 -12.66 -4.73
N ALA A 13 8.25 -12.09 -5.04
CA ALA A 13 9.31 -11.81 -4.09
C ALA A 13 9.99 -10.48 -4.44
N GLY A 14 10.60 -9.85 -3.45
CA GLY A 14 11.33 -8.61 -3.59
C GLY A 14 12.41 -8.48 -2.54
N VAL A 15 13.29 -7.51 -2.76
CA VAL A 15 14.33 -7.10 -1.80
C VAL A 15 14.26 -5.59 -1.69
N ASP A 16 14.23 -5.09 -0.47
CA ASP A 16 14.32 -3.68 -0.14
C ASP A 16 15.68 -3.42 0.50
N ALA A 17 16.58 -2.75 -0.23
CA ALA A 17 17.94 -2.45 0.22
C ALA A 17 18.00 -1.02 0.76
N ARG A 18 18.30 -0.88 2.05
CA ARG A 18 18.21 0.41 2.76
C ARG A 18 19.57 0.88 3.24
N ASN A 19 19.86 2.16 3.02
CA ASN A 19 21.13 2.78 3.37
C ASN A 19 20.87 4.18 3.91
N TYR A 20 20.52 4.27 5.20
CA TYR A 20 20.08 5.52 5.79
C TYR A 20 20.67 5.75 7.19
N ASN A 21 21.81 6.45 7.22
CA ASN A 21 22.41 7.05 8.42
C ASN A 21 21.65 8.31 8.96
N LYS A 22 20.45 8.65 8.45
CA LYS A 22 19.87 10.01 8.63
C LYS A 22 18.36 10.10 8.87
N PHE A 23 17.69 9.08 9.41
CA PHE A 23 16.34 9.30 9.93
C PHE A 23 16.43 9.97 11.31
N THR A 24 16.14 11.28 11.38
CA THR A 24 16.11 12.04 12.64
C THR A 24 14.98 11.62 13.58
N ASP A 25 13.96 10.96 13.04
CA ASP A 25 12.74 10.60 13.78
C ASP A 25 12.79 9.20 14.40
N PHE A 26 13.83 8.39 14.08
CA PHE A 26 13.98 7.03 14.59
C PHE A 26 15.39 6.79 15.15
N ASP A 27 15.46 6.13 16.30
CA ASP A 27 16.73 5.78 16.94
C ASP A 27 17.38 4.57 16.23
N CYS A 28 18.18 4.85 15.21
CA CYS A 28 18.95 3.86 14.46
C CYS A 28 20.09 3.21 15.29
N VAL A 29 20.28 3.59 16.56
CA VAL A 29 21.13 2.80 17.49
C VAL A 29 20.40 1.52 17.91
N ASN A 30 19.08 1.59 18.08
CA ASN A 30 18.26 0.48 18.57
C ASN A 30 17.47 -0.25 17.47
N LEU A 31 17.32 0.37 16.29
CA LEU A 31 16.67 -0.19 15.11
C LEU A 31 17.65 -0.43 13.97
N LEU A 32 17.45 -1.50 13.21
CA LEU A 32 18.23 -1.73 11.99
C LEU A 32 17.68 -0.87 10.85
N CYS A 33 18.28 0.31 10.68
CA CYS A 33 17.99 1.25 9.59
C CYS A 33 18.80 0.96 8.32
N GLU A 34 19.95 0.29 8.43
CA GLU A 34 20.83 -0.08 7.31
C GLU A 34 20.86 -1.60 7.14
N GLN A 35 19.97 -2.13 6.30
CA GLN A 35 19.92 -3.54 5.98
C GLN A 35 19.08 -3.80 4.73
N SER A 36 19.27 -4.98 4.14
CA SER A 36 18.34 -5.50 3.15
C SER A 36 17.23 -6.28 3.84
N LEU A 37 15.99 -6.03 3.44
CA LEU A 37 14.83 -6.84 3.77
C LEU A 37 14.38 -7.60 2.54
N ALA A 38 14.49 -8.91 2.58
CA ALA A 38 13.88 -9.75 1.57
C ALA A 38 12.43 -10.04 1.99
N PHE A 39 11.51 -10.02 1.03
CA PHE A 39 10.14 -10.43 1.27
C PHE A 39 9.61 -11.31 0.14
N GLN A 40 8.70 -12.19 0.50
CA GLN A 40 7.83 -12.91 -0.42
C GLN A 40 6.41 -12.46 -0.17
N PHE A 41 5.55 -12.47 -1.18
CA PHE A 41 4.17 -12.04 -1.01
C PHE A 41 3.18 -12.92 -1.73
N ALA A 42 1.98 -12.98 -1.16
CA ALA A 42 0.77 -13.46 -1.80
C ALA A 42 -0.31 -12.38 -1.68
N GLN A 43 -1.02 -12.12 -2.76
CA GLN A 43 -2.02 -11.08 -2.85
C GLN A 43 -3.27 -11.58 -3.57
N ALA A 44 -4.42 -11.32 -2.97
CA ALA A 44 -5.73 -11.47 -3.58
C ALA A 44 -6.36 -10.10 -3.79
N ARG A 45 -6.96 -9.89 -4.94
CA ARG A 45 -7.61 -8.63 -5.31
C ARG A 45 -8.98 -8.94 -5.88
N LEU A 46 -10.01 -8.33 -5.30
CA LEU A 46 -11.38 -8.35 -5.79
C LEU A 46 -11.73 -6.94 -6.27
N ILE A 47 -12.14 -6.84 -7.52
CA ILE A 47 -12.67 -5.60 -8.11
C ILE A 47 -14.12 -5.86 -8.46
N GLY A 48 -15.00 -4.91 -8.16
CA GLY A 48 -16.41 -4.97 -8.51
C GLY A 48 -16.91 -3.61 -8.96
N GLY A 49 -17.87 -3.56 -9.88
CA GLY A 49 -18.48 -2.31 -10.31
C GLY A 49 -19.97 -2.45 -10.58
N PHE A 50 -20.74 -1.41 -10.25
CA PHE A 50 -22.14 -1.29 -10.60
C PHE A 50 -22.49 0.15 -10.99
N GLY A 51 -22.87 0.36 -12.24
CA GLY A 51 -23.15 1.69 -12.79
C GLY A 51 -21.91 2.58 -12.71
N LYS A 52 -22.01 3.69 -11.96
CA LYS A 52 -20.91 4.63 -11.74
C LYS A 52 -20.02 4.28 -10.56
N PHE A 53 -20.36 3.24 -9.78
CA PHE A 53 -19.62 2.88 -8.57
C PHE A 53 -18.65 1.74 -8.84
N VAL A 54 -17.42 1.87 -8.35
CA VAL A 54 -16.37 0.85 -8.43
C VAL A 54 -15.82 0.63 -7.02
N GLY A 55 -15.72 -0.62 -6.61
CA GLY A 55 -15.11 -1.05 -5.37
C GLY A 55 -13.90 -1.93 -5.66
N MET A 56 -12.84 -1.77 -4.88
CA MET A 56 -11.69 -2.68 -4.90
C MET A 56 -11.29 -3.05 -3.48
N VAL A 57 -11.06 -4.34 -3.26
CA VAL A 57 -10.49 -4.89 -2.04
C VAL A 57 -9.23 -5.64 -2.42
N THR A 58 -8.10 -5.27 -1.86
CA THR A 58 -6.83 -5.98 -2.04
C THR A 58 -6.31 -6.42 -0.68
N ALA A 59 -6.17 -7.72 -0.49
CA ALA A 59 -5.54 -8.31 0.68
C ALA A 59 -4.18 -8.87 0.25
N ARG A 60 -3.12 -8.48 0.95
CA ARG A 60 -1.75 -8.92 0.69
C ARG A 60 -1.11 -9.38 1.99
N TYR A 61 -0.35 -10.46 1.89
CA TYR A 61 0.44 -11.02 2.97
C TYR A 61 1.89 -11.06 2.50
N ASP A 62 2.79 -10.45 3.26
CA ASP A 62 4.22 -10.42 2.99
C ASP A 62 4.97 -11.14 4.12
N TRP A 63 5.84 -12.08 3.76
CA TRP A 63 6.77 -12.74 4.68
C TRP A 63 8.12 -12.02 4.62
N TYR A 64 8.43 -11.19 5.61
CA TYR A 64 9.70 -10.45 5.67
C TYR A 64 10.79 -11.25 6.37
N ARG A 65 12.01 -11.14 5.84
CA ARG A 65 13.24 -11.67 6.44
C ARG A 65 14.31 -10.59 6.41
N ALA A 66 14.81 -10.24 7.59
CA ALA A 66 15.97 -9.38 7.75
C ALA A 66 17.25 -10.21 7.64
N GLU A 67 18.27 -9.65 6.99
CA GLU A 67 19.61 -10.27 6.93
C GLU A 67 20.24 -10.39 8.33
N SER A 68 19.95 -9.45 9.22
CA SER A 68 20.41 -9.45 10.61
C SER A 68 19.26 -9.77 11.58
N GLY A 69 19.42 -10.87 12.33
CA GLY A 69 18.47 -11.32 13.34
C GLY A 69 18.67 -10.73 14.75
N THR A 70 19.42 -9.63 14.87
CA THR A 70 19.87 -9.12 16.18
C THR A 70 19.03 -8.00 16.77
N LYS A 71 18.31 -7.24 15.94
CA LYS A 71 17.51 -6.07 16.34
C LYS A 71 16.23 -5.96 15.50
N PRO A 72 15.18 -5.29 16.01
CA PRO A 72 13.98 -4.98 15.22
C PRO A 72 14.30 -4.15 13.97
N PHE A 73 13.45 -4.27 12.95
CA PHE A 73 13.58 -3.56 11.68
C PHE A 73 12.43 -2.58 11.47
N TYR A 74 12.70 -1.42 10.90
CA TYR A 74 11.67 -0.45 10.54
C TYR A 74 11.34 -0.61 9.06
N ASP A 75 10.09 -0.83 8.65
CA ASP A 75 9.62 -0.88 7.26
C ASP A 75 9.10 0.48 6.79
N GLU A 76 9.75 1.06 5.78
CA GLU A 76 9.45 2.42 5.30
C GLU A 76 8.15 2.50 4.49
N MET A 77 7.79 1.41 3.81
CA MET A 77 6.57 1.38 3.01
C MET A 77 5.31 1.35 3.88
N SER A 78 5.36 0.66 5.03
CA SER A 78 4.26 0.59 6.00
C SER A 78 4.40 1.55 7.19
N TYR A 79 5.57 2.16 7.37
CA TYR A 79 5.95 2.99 8.54
C TYR A 79 5.77 2.23 9.86
N LEU A 80 6.19 0.97 9.89
CA LEU A 80 6.04 0.05 11.02
C LEU A 80 7.36 -0.54 11.48
N VAL A 81 7.43 -0.98 12.74
CA VAL A 81 8.60 -1.71 13.26
C VAL A 81 8.27 -3.20 13.36
N GLY A 82 8.91 -4.02 12.54
CA GLY A 82 8.88 -5.47 12.61
C GLY A 82 9.85 -6.02 13.65
N ARG A 83 9.59 -7.24 14.14
CA ARG A 83 10.47 -7.90 15.13
C ARG A 83 11.83 -8.27 14.51
N SER A 84 12.78 -8.60 15.38
CA SER A 84 14.11 -9.03 14.94
C SER A 84 14.09 -10.27 14.04
N GLY A 85 14.85 -10.24 12.95
CA GLY A 85 15.10 -11.37 12.03
C GLY A 85 13.98 -11.68 11.02
N SER A 86 12.71 -11.69 11.41
CA SER A 86 11.60 -11.91 10.47
C SER A 86 10.31 -11.37 11.03
N ASP A 87 9.41 -10.85 10.21
CA ASP A 87 8.04 -10.56 10.62
C ASP A 87 7.12 -10.75 9.41
N ASP A 88 5.82 -10.86 9.65
CA ASP A 88 4.83 -11.06 8.61
C ASP A 88 3.91 -9.85 8.56
N LEU A 89 3.83 -9.20 7.41
CA LEU A 89 2.99 -8.03 7.20
C LEU A 89 1.67 -8.44 6.54
N ARG A 90 0.55 -7.99 7.09
CA ARG A 90 -0.75 -8.05 6.44
C ARG A 90 -1.12 -6.66 5.98
N THR A 91 -1.47 -6.52 4.71
CA THR A 91 -1.95 -5.29 4.10
C THR A 91 -3.36 -5.48 3.56
N LEU A 92 -4.27 -4.58 3.91
CA LEU A 92 -5.62 -4.50 3.35
C LEU A 92 -5.84 -3.11 2.75
N ASN A 93 -6.05 -3.07 1.44
CA ASN A 93 -6.43 -1.87 0.72
C ASN A 93 -7.91 -1.94 0.33
N LEU A 94 -8.65 -0.88 0.64
CA LEU A 94 -10.05 -0.70 0.30
C LEU A 94 -10.19 0.56 -0.55
N VAL A 95 -10.83 0.45 -1.69
CA VAL A 95 -11.13 1.58 -2.56
C VAL A 95 -12.62 1.57 -2.86
N ALA A 96 -13.25 2.72 -2.69
CA ALA A 96 -14.61 2.96 -3.17
C ALA A 96 -14.58 4.22 -4.03
N LEU A 97 -14.93 4.09 -5.31
CA LEU A 97 -14.87 5.15 -6.32
C LEU A 97 -16.25 5.37 -6.95
N TYR A 98 -16.55 6.62 -7.23
CA TYR A 98 -17.63 7.08 -8.08
C TYR A 98 -17.03 7.72 -9.34
N ARG A 99 -17.30 7.13 -10.50
CA ARG A 99 -16.93 7.65 -11.81
C ARG A 99 -17.95 8.70 -12.22
N GLN A 100 -17.58 9.97 -12.19
CA GLN A 100 -18.46 11.05 -12.65
C GLN A 100 -18.70 10.91 -14.16
N ASP A 101 -17.60 10.72 -14.90
CA ASP A 101 -17.50 10.49 -16.33
C ASP A 101 -16.28 9.60 -16.65
N GLU A 102 -15.84 9.59 -17.91
CA GLU A 102 -14.68 8.78 -18.35
C GLU A 102 -13.34 9.37 -17.90
N THR A 103 -13.31 10.67 -17.57
CA THR A 103 -12.11 11.43 -17.20
C THR A 103 -11.95 11.49 -15.69
N TRP A 104 -13.03 11.78 -14.95
CA TRP A 104 -13.00 12.07 -13.52
C TRP A 104 -13.66 10.99 -12.67
N GLY A 105 -12.98 10.64 -11.59
CA GLY A 105 -13.50 9.79 -10.52
C GLY A 105 -13.15 10.35 -9.14
N TYR A 106 -13.98 10.05 -8.15
CA TYR A 106 -13.81 10.51 -6.78
C TYR A 106 -14.13 9.39 -5.82
N GLY A 107 -13.54 9.38 -4.64
CA GLY A 107 -13.86 8.35 -3.68
C GLY A 107 -13.02 8.37 -2.43
N ALA A 108 -12.89 7.19 -1.84
CA ALA A 108 -12.10 6.97 -0.65
C ALA A 108 -11.13 5.81 -0.85
N LEU A 109 -9.96 5.94 -0.23
CA LEU A 109 -8.93 4.91 -0.13
C LEU A 109 -8.64 4.67 1.36
N GLY A 110 -8.78 3.42 1.80
CA GLY A 110 -8.32 2.95 3.10
C GLY A 110 -7.16 1.98 2.92
N ILE A 111 -6.08 2.18 3.65
CA ILE A 111 -4.93 1.28 3.72
C ILE A 111 -4.77 0.89 5.19
N TYR A 112 -4.73 -0.40 5.47
CA TYR A 112 -4.50 -0.94 6.81
C TYR A 112 -3.37 -1.93 6.74
N GLN A 113 -2.37 -1.75 7.61
CA GLN A 113 -1.19 -2.60 7.64
C GLN A 113 -0.89 -3.02 9.07
N GLN A 114 -0.44 -4.27 9.23
CA GLN A 114 -0.10 -4.82 10.54
C GLN A 114 0.99 -5.86 10.43
N PHE A 115 2.07 -5.69 11.19
CA PHE A 115 3.00 -6.76 11.47
C PHE A 115 2.40 -7.70 12.53
N ILE A 116 2.38 -8.99 12.23
CA ILE A 116 1.71 -10.00 13.06
C ILE A 116 2.45 -10.21 14.37
N TYR A 117 3.78 -10.30 14.34
CA TYR A 117 4.55 -10.72 15.51
C TYR A 117 5.02 -9.55 16.37
N SER A 118 5.38 -8.41 15.78
CA SER A 118 5.65 -7.18 16.56
C SER A 118 4.38 -6.49 17.05
N ALA A 119 3.22 -6.84 16.48
CA ALA A 119 1.92 -6.21 16.72
C ALA A 119 1.88 -4.70 16.42
N SER A 120 2.86 -4.16 15.66
CA SER A 120 2.80 -2.78 15.15
C SER A 120 1.79 -2.69 14.01
N ASN A 121 1.02 -1.60 13.96
CA ASN A 121 0.01 -1.37 12.94
C ASN A 121 0.04 0.07 12.42
N SER A 122 -0.48 0.25 11.21
CA SER A 122 -0.72 1.56 10.61
C SER A 122 -2.03 1.55 9.85
N SER A 123 -2.64 2.72 9.77
CA SER A 123 -3.85 2.93 8.99
C SER A 123 -3.79 4.30 8.34
N SER A 124 -4.35 4.38 7.15
CA SER A 124 -4.56 5.65 6.48
C SER A 124 -5.86 5.65 5.72
N VAL A 125 -6.55 6.77 5.76
CA VAL A 125 -7.81 6.98 5.06
C VAL A 125 -7.70 8.30 4.30
N PHE A 126 -7.94 8.24 3.00
CA PHE A 126 -7.86 9.38 2.09
C PHE A 126 -9.18 9.58 1.35
N ALA A 127 -9.60 10.83 1.21
CA ALA A 127 -10.47 11.23 0.13
C ALA A 127 -9.63 11.40 -1.13
N ILE A 128 -10.01 10.73 -2.23
CA ILE A 128 -9.21 10.66 -3.45
C ILE A 128 -9.97 11.19 -4.65
N GLY A 129 -9.23 11.78 -5.59
CA GLY A 129 -9.66 12.12 -6.93
C GLY A 129 -8.76 11.42 -7.96
N THR A 130 -9.37 10.94 -9.03
CA THR A 130 -8.68 10.29 -10.15
C THR A 130 -8.98 11.04 -11.43
N TYR A 131 -7.95 11.31 -12.22
CA TYR A 131 -8.04 11.92 -13.55
C TYR A 131 -7.44 10.97 -14.58
N THR A 132 -8.19 10.65 -15.63
CA THR A 132 -7.73 9.81 -16.75
C THR A 132 -7.87 10.58 -18.05
N ASP A 133 -6.78 10.71 -18.80
CA ASP A 133 -6.73 11.40 -20.08
C ASP A 133 -5.79 10.66 -21.04
N GLY A 134 -6.39 9.93 -21.98
CA GLY A 134 -5.70 8.97 -22.83
C GLY A 134 -4.87 7.98 -22.01
N PRO A 135 -3.54 7.88 -22.22
CA PRO A 135 -2.68 6.93 -21.51
C PRO A 135 -2.31 7.39 -20.08
N TRP A 136 -2.64 8.62 -19.69
CA TRP A 136 -2.27 9.16 -18.39
C TRP A 136 -3.38 8.92 -17.37
N ARG A 137 -3.00 8.40 -16.21
CA ARG A 137 -3.86 8.34 -15.03
C ARG A 137 -3.16 9.01 -13.85
N ALA A 138 -3.76 10.05 -13.32
CA ALA A 138 -3.34 10.70 -12.09
C ALA A 138 -4.30 10.34 -10.95
N THR A 139 -3.77 10.13 -9.76
CA THR A 139 -4.55 10.01 -8.53
C THR A 139 -3.96 10.96 -7.51
N PHE A 140 -4.81 11.73 -6.86
CA PHE A 140 -4.42 12.60 -5.76
C PHE A 140 -5.38 12.38 -4.61
N GLY A 141 -4.93 12.64 -3.38
CA GLY A 141 -5.78 12.51 -2.22
C GLY A 141 -5.22 13.19 -1.00
N LEU A 142 -6.13 13.56 -0.11
CA LEU A 142 -5.82 14.15 1.20
C LEU A 142 -6.52 13.31 2.25
N GLY A 143 -5.88 13.18 3.41
CA GLY A 143 -6.37 12.30 4.43
C GLY A 143 -5.52 12.33 5.67
N GLU A 144 -5.57 11.23 6.40
CA GLU A 144 -4.87 11.07 7.67
C GLU A 144 -4.12 9.76 7.66
N PHE A 145 -2.96 9.78 8.31
CA PHE A 145 -2.11 8.63 8.52
C PHE A 145 -1.89 8.45 10.03
N HIS A 146 -1.95 7.21 10.49
CA HIS A 146 -1.68 6.81 11.86
C HIS A 146 -0.79 5.56 11.87
N SER A 147 0.16 5.51 12.81
CA SER A 147 0.97 4.32 13.07
C SER A 147 1.10 4.12 14.59
N SER A 148 1.26 2.88 15.02
CA SER A 148 1.61 2.53 16.40
C SER A 148 2.82 3.30 16.97
N HIS A 149 3.71 3.81 16.10
CA HIS A 149 4.89 4.59 16.50
C HIS A 149 4.75 6.10 16.29
N GLN A 150 3.68 6.58 15.64
CA GLN A 150 3.48 7.99 15.34
C GLN A 150 2.02 8.40 15.55
N ALA A 151 1.83 9.53 16.25
CA ALA A 151 0.51 10.12 16.39
C ALA A 151 -0.13 10.38 15.01
N GLN A 152 -1.46 10.39 14.96
CA GLN A 152 -2.22 10.69 13.75
C GLN A 152 -1.79 12.04 13.16
N ARG A 153 -1.47 12.07 11.87
CA ARG A 153 -1.04 13.27 11.14
C ARG A 153 -1.83 13.42 9.83
N PRO A 154 -2.04 14.66 9.35
CA PRO A 154 -2.48 14.90 7.98
C PRO A 154 -1.49 14.30 6.99
N ALA A 155 -2.00 13.70 5.92
CA ALA A 155 -1.23 13.06 4.87
C ALA A 155 -1.83 13.36 3.49
N ALA A 156 -0.99 13.26 2.46
CA ALA A 156 -1.39 13.42 1.07
C ALA A 156 -0.79 12.31 0.22
N ILE A 157 -1.51 11.92 -0.83
CA ILE A 157 -1.03 10.96 -1.83
C ILE A 157 -1.10 11.60 -3.22
N VAL A 158 -0.10 11.31 -4.04
CA VAL A 158 -0.08 11.65 -5.45
C VAL A 158 0.54 10.48 -6.20
N SER A 159 -0.13 10.03 -7.26
CA SER A 159 0.35 8.99 -8.17
C SER A 159 0.13 9.44 -9.60
N LEU A 160 1.11 9.22 -10.46
CA LEU A 160 1.00 9.44 -11.89
C LEU A 160 1.44 8.16 -12.61
N THR A 161 0.56 7.63 -13.45
CA THR A 161 0.76 6.39 -14.17
C THR A 161 0.61 6.63 -15.67
N TYR A 162 1.55 6.12 -16.47
CA TYR A 162 1.48 6.11 -17.92
C TYR A 162 1.21 4.69 -18.42
N LEU A 163 0.18 4.51 -19.22
CA LEU A 163 -0.23 3.23 -19.80
C LEU A 163 0.30 3.13 -21.24
N PHE A 164 1.20 2.17 -21.50
CA PHE A 164 1.85 1.97 -22.81
C PHE A 164 0.96 1.31 -23.87
N GLY A 165 -0.35 1.20 -23.64
CA GLY A 165 -1.36 0.65 -24.56
C GLY A 165 -2.56 0.06 -23.82
N ASP A 166 -3.62 -0.27 -24.56
CA ASP A 166 -4.78 -1.01 -24.06
C ASP A 166 -4.34 -2.46 -23.74
N SER A 167 -3.74 -2.63 -22.57
CA SER A 167 -3.37 -3.97 -22.11
C SER A 167 -4.64 -4.71 -21.72
N ILE A 168 -4.72 -6.00 -22.05
CA ILE A 168 -5.80 -6.91 -21.60
C ILE A 168 -5.82 -7.04 -20.04
N GLY A 169 -4.86 -6.45 -19.34
CA GLY A 169 -4.94 -6.16 -17.92
C GLY A 169 -5.93 -5.02 -17.65
N LEU A 170 -7.21 -5.39 -17.52
CA LEU A 170 -8.33 -4.53 -17.16
C LEU A 170 -8.07 -3.77 -15.84
N MET A 171 -7.43 -2.61 -15.97
CA MET A 171 -7.71 -1.42 -15.19
C MET A 171 -8.46 -0.41 -16.07
N ASP A 172 -9.50 -0.88 -16.75
CA ASP A 172 -10.61 -0.04 -17.25
C ASP A 172 -11.60 0.26 -16.12
#